data_AF-A0A8H7N2W5-F1
#
_entry.id   AF-A0A8H7N2W5-F1
#
_cell.length_a   1.000
_cell.length_b   1.000
_cell.length_c   1.000
_cell.angle_alpha   90.00
_cell.angle_beta   90.00
_cell.angle_gamma   90.00
#
_symmetry.space_group_name_H-M   'P 1'
#
loop_
_entity.id
_entity.type
_entity.pdbx_description
1 polymer ?
#
loop_
_entity_poly.entity_id
_entity_poly.type
_entity_poly.pdbx_seq_one_letter_code
_entity_poly.pdbx_strand_id
1 'polypeptide(L)'
;MEHNDRGLNFIPLNLHNLKLYIFTDGSLANNRDMSSQIGFIIVLGTEIKVEGQEPAFKLVGNILHWSSTKCKRVTRSSLASEVYGMVAGFDVGVTIASTLRMVTSKLSLPEIPLVICTDSLSLYECLVKLGTTAEKRLMIDVMALRQSYERREIAETRWIHGDDNPADALTKVKPNTALSKLVESNELRVRVQGDVKRPPKTGEAQ
;
A
#
# COMPACT_ATOMS: atom_id res chain seq x y z
N MET A 1 -30.60 0.43 14.65
CA MET A 1 -29.23 0.58 14.11
C MET A 1 -28.49 1.49 15.07
N GLU A 2 -27.63 0.94 15.93
CA GLU A 2 -27.10 1.68 17.11
C GLU A 2 -25.91 2.61 16.83
N HIS A 3 -25.50 2.81 15.57
CA HIS A 3 -24.30 3.57 15.23
C HIS A 3 -24.43 4.38 13.92
N ASN A 4 -25.46 5.21 13.79
CA ASN A 4 -25.63 6.06 12.59
C ASN A 4 -24.48 7.06 12.38
N ASP A 5 -23.75 7.41 13.45
CA ASP A 5 -22.61 8.33 13.39
C ASP A 5 -21.27 7.61 13.18
N ARG A 6 -21.26 6.29 12.94
CA ARG A 6 -20.05 5.52 12.66
C ARG A 6 -19.99 5.14 11.19
N GLY A 7 -18.94 5.55 10.52
CA GLY A 7 -18.70 5.22 9.12
C GLY A 7 -17.39 5.84 8.63
N LEU A 8 -17.06 5.57 7.37
CA LEU A 8 -15.98 6.28 6.70
C LEU A 8 -16.44 7.71 6.39
N ASN A 9 -15.66 8.69 6.83
CA ASN A 9 -15.84 10.07 6.43
C ASN A 9 -15.06 10.33 5.13
N PHE A 10 -15.69 11.01 4.16
CA PHE A 10 -15.05 11.39 2.91
C PHE A 10 -14.84 12.90 2.87
N ILE A 11 -13.59 13.32 2.90
CA ILE A 11 -13.21 14.73 2.85
C ILE A 11 -12.87 15.16 1.41
N PRO A 12 -13.06 16.44 1.06
CA PRO A 12 -12.56 16.99 -0.20
C PRO A 12 -11.04 16.88 -0.28
N LEU A 13 -10.52 16.49 -1.45
CA LEU A 13 -9.08 16.36 -1.71
C LEU A 13 -8.64 17.27 -2.86
N ASN A 14 -7.41 17.78 -2.80
CA ASN A 14 -6.83 18.53 -3.89
C ASN A 14 -6.40 17.58 -5.02
N LEU A 15 -7.14 17.61 -6.13
CA LEU A 15 -6.95 16.71 -7.27
C LEU A 15 -5.56 16.83 -7.94
N HIS A 16 -4.86 17.95 -7.79
CA HIS A 16 -3.54 18.15 -8.41
C HIS A 16 -2.40 17.42 -7.69
N ASN A 17 -2.58 17.09 -6.41
CA ASN A 17 -1.55 16.50 -5.56
C ASN A 17 -1.97 15.12 -5.01
N LEU A 18 -2.82 14.41 -5.75
CA LEU A 18 -3.31 13.10 -5.36
C LEU A 18 -2.28 12.01 -5.61
N LYS A 19 -2.21 11.07 -4.67
CA LYS A 19 -1.54 9.78 -4.82
C LYS A 19 -2.50 8.69 -4.34
N LEU A 20 -2.41 7.52 -4.96
CA LEU A 20 -3.13 6.32 -4.54
C LEU A 20 -2.17 5.44 -3.75
N TYR A 21 -2.42 5.28 -2.46
CA TYR A 21 -1.61 4.47 -1.56
C TYR A 21 -2.23 3.09 -1.39
N ILE A 22 -1.40 2.06 -1.43
CA ILE A 22 -1.74 0.69 -1.04
C ILE A 22 -0.86 0.34 0.17
N PHE A 23 -1.46 0.18 1.33
CA PHE A 23 -0.80 -0.38 2.51
C PHE A 23 -1.10 -1.88 2.55
N THR A 24 -0.07 -2.70 2.74
CA THR A 24 -0.19 -4.16 2.67
C THR A 24 0.47 -4.80 3.88
N ASP A 25 -0.09 -5.90 4.36
CA ASP A 25 0.52 -6.75 5.39
C ASP A 25 0.13 -8.22 5.17
N GLY A 26 0.95 -9.14 5.66
CA GLY A 26 0.67 -10.58 5.63
C GLY A 26 1.19 -11.30 6.87
N SER A 27 0.28 -11.82 7.68
CA SER A 27 0.63 -12.53 8.91
C SER A 27 0.72 -14.05 8.71
N LEU A 28 1.87 -14.65 9.02
CA LEU A 28 2.10 -16.09 8.94
C LEU A 28 1.39 -16.86 10.05
N ALA A 29 0.62 -17.88 9.68
CA ALA A 29 0.01 -18.84 10.61
C ALA A 29 -0.77 -18.23 11.80
N ASN A 30 -1.32 -17.03 11.60
CA ASN A 30 -1.99 -16.28 12.66
C ASN A 30 -3.46 -16.70 12.87
N ASN A 31 -4.04 -17.42 11.91
CA ASN A 31 -5.39 -17.97 12.07
C ASN A 31 -5.38 -19.19 12.99
N ARG A 32 -6.54 -19.51 13.60
CA ARG A 32 -6.68 -20.66 14.51
C ARG A 32 -6.29 -22.01 13.88
N ASP A 33 -6.44 -22.13 12.57
CA ASP A 33 -6.07 -23.30 11.78
C ASP A 33 -4.63 -23.25 11.24
N MET A 34 -3.80 -22.36 11.77
CA MET A 34 -2.41 -22.12 11.35
C MET A 34 -2.26 -21.63 9.90
N SER A 35 -3.34 -21.17 9.28
CA SER A 35 -3.24 -20.50 7.97
C SER A 35 -2.82 -19.03 8.10
N SER A 36 -2.29 -18.48 7.01
CA SER A 36 -1.95 -17.06 6.93
C SER A 36 -3.18 -16.18 6.71
N GLN A 37 -3.13 -14.99 7.29
CA GLN A 37 -4.04 -13.88 6.97
C GLN A 37 -3.28 -12.85 6.13
N ILE A 38 -3.92 -12.34 5.08
CA ILE A 38 -3.38 -11.25 4.26
C ILE A 38 -4.36 -10.09 4.24
N GLY A 39 -3.84 -8.87 4.16
CA GLY A 39 -4.68 -7.69 4.16
C GLY A 39 -4.05 -6.50 3.45
N PHE A 40 -4.93 -5.61 2.99
CA PHE A 40 -4.51 -4.35 2.41
C PHE A 40 -5.56 -3.25 2.62
N ILE A 41 -5.10 -2.00 2.56
CA ILE A 41 -5.94 -0.79 2.58
C ILE A 41 -5.49 0.13 1.44
N ILE A 42 -6.46 0.60 0.66
CA ILE A 42 -6.25 1.54 -0.43
C ILE A 42 -6.79 2.91 -0.01
N VAL A 43 -5.92 3.91 -0.06
CA VAL A 43 -6.23 5.29 0.34
C VAL A 43 -5.91 6.22 -0.82
N LEU A 44 -6.88 7.04 -1.22
CA LEU A 44 -6.63 8.17 -2.11
C LEU A 44 -6.41 9.41 -1.26
N GLY A 45 -5.27 10.08 -1.42
CA GLY A 45 -4.95 11.21 -0.56
C GLY A 45 -3.81 12.06 -1.05
N THR A 46 -3.55 13.12 -0.32
CA THR A 46 -2.44 14.04 -0.54
C THR A 46 -1.37 13.82 0.52
N GLU A 47 -0.12 13.86 0.06
CA GLU A 47 1.06 13.78 0.90
C GLU A 47 1.49 15.17 1.35
N ILE A 48 1.67 15.34 2.65
CA ILE A 48 2.26 16.52 3.27
C ILE A 48 3.58 16.09 3.89
N LYS A 49 4.68 16.72 3.48
CA LYS A 49 5.99 16.48 4.09
C LYS A 49 5.98 16.95 5.53
N VAL A 50 6.56 16.13 6.41
CA VAL A 50 6.71 16.48 7.83
C VAL A 50 8.18 16.75 8.08
N GLU A 51 8.50 17.94 8.57
CA GLU A 51 9.85 18.25 9.04
C GLU A 51 10.11 17.56 10.38
N GLY A 52 11.31 16.99 10.54
CA GLY A 52 11.70 16.26 11.73
C GLY A 52 13.02 15.53 11.55
N GLN A 53 13.51 14.92 12.63
CA GLN A 53 14.75 14.14 12.60
C GLN A 53 14.60 12.83 11.81
N GLU A 54 13.42 12.21 11.84
CA GLU A 54 13.11 11.01 11.07
C GLU A 54 12.30 11.33 9.82
N PRO A 55 12.63 10.72 8.66
CA PRO A 55 11.86 10.87 7.43
C PRO A 55 10.43 10.34 7.61
N ALA A 56 9.45 11.22 7.48
CA ALA A 56 8.04 10.89 7.58
C ALA A 56 7.18 11.77 6.67
N PHE A 57 5.99 11.27 6.36
CA PHE A 57 4.95 12.06 5.70
C PHE A 57 3.63 11.95 6.47
N LYS A 58 2.80 12.98 6.30
CA LYS A 58 1.41 12.97 6.71
C LYS A 58 0.55 12.75 5.48
N LEU A 59 -0.21 11.67 5.46
CA LEU A 59 -1.24 11.40 4.47
C LEU A 59 -2.55 11.98 4.98
N VAL A 60 -3.22 12.78 4.15
CA VAL A 60 -4.60 13.21 4.37
C VAL A 60 -5.43 12.67 3.22
N GLY A 61 -6.38 11.76 3.51
CA GLY A 61 -7.01 10.97 2.46
C GLY A 61 -8.25 10.19 2.87
N ASN A 62 -8.88 9.61 1.85
CA ASN A 62 -10.09 8.81 1.96
C ASN A 62 -9.76 7.33 1.69
N ILE A 63 -10.24 6.44 2.56
CA ILE A 63 -10.16 4.99 2.32
C ILE A 63 -11.12 4.66 1.17
N LEU A 64 -10.59 4.11 0.07
CA LEU A 64 -11.38 3.68 -1.08
C LEU A 64 -11.77 2.21 -0.99
N HIS A 65 -10.84 1.36 -0.52
CA HIS A 65 -11.07 -0.07 -0.44
C HIS A 65 -10.16 -0.72 0.58
N TRP A 66 -10.57 -1.88 1.09
CA TRP A 66 -9.80 -2.69 2.03
C TRP A 66 -10.18 -4.16 1.88
N SER A 67 -9.31 -5.06 2.30
CA SER A 67 -9.61 -6.48 2.36
C SER A 67 -8.82 -7.15 3.49
N SER A 68 -9.48 -8.04 4.22
CA SER A 68 -8.87 -8.92 5.20
C SER A 68 -9.33 -10.34 4.87
N THR A 69 -8.43 -11.17 4.34
CA THR A 69 -8.80 -12.53 3.94
C THR A 69 -7.73 -13.55 4.30
N LYS A 70 -8.19 -14.77 4.56
CA LYS A 70 -7.30 -15.92 4.67
C LYS A 70 -6.56 -16.11 3.34
N CYS A 71 -5.25 -16.26 3.41
CA CYS A 71 -4.44 -16.56 2.24
C CYS A 71 -4.90 -17.90 1.64
N LYS A 72 -5.33 -17.88 0.38
CA LYS A 72 -5.78 -19.11 -0.33
C LYS A 72 -4.64 -20.10 -0.55
N ARG A 73 -3.40 -19.61 -0.57
CA ARG A 73 -2.20 -20.44 -0.74
C ARG A 73 -1.58 -20.72 0.62
N VAL A 74 -1.07 -21.95 0.78
CA VAL A 74 -0.27 -22.29 1.95
C VAL A 74 1.06 -21.54 1.85
N THR A 75 1.30 -20.66 2.81
CA THR A 75 2.55 -19.92 3.00
C THR A 75 3.49 -20.74 3.88
N ARG A 76 4.78 -20.72 3.55
CA ARG A 76 5.83 -21.41 4.33
C ARG A 76 6.83 -20.44 4.96
N SER A 77 6.62 -19.15 4.79
CA SER A 77 7.46 -18.08 5.31
C SER A 77 6.64 -16.80 5.50
N SER A 78 7.11 -15.91 6.37
CA SER A 78 6.51 -14.58 6.52
C SER A 78 6.59 -13.79 5.22
N LEU A 79 7.73 -13.85 4.52
CA LEU A 79 7.89 -13.21 3.21
C LEU A 79 6.80 -13.65 2.22
N ALA A 80 6.42 -14.93 2.21
CA ALA A 80 5.37 -15.41 1.33
C ALA A 80 4.00 -14.78 1.63
N SER A 81 3.61 -14.66 2.90
CA SER A 81 2.35 -13.98 3.26
C SER A 81 2.38 -12.51 2.88
N GLU A 82 3.51 -11.82 3.10
CA GLU A 82 3.68 -10.42 2.72
C GLU A 82 3.56 -10.21 1.21
N VAL A 83 4.24 -11.03 0.39
CA VAL A 83 4.14 -10.97 -1.08
C VAL A 83 2.70 -11.20 -1.52
N TYR A 84 2.01 -12.20 -0.98
CA TYR A 84 0.62 -12.46 -1.37
C TYR A 84 -0.33 -11.34 -0.94
N GLY A 85 -0.11 -10.72 0.22
CA GLY A 85 -0.84 -9.51 0.62
C GLY A 85 -0.61 -8.36 -0.34
N MET A 86 0.64 -8.15 -0.77
CA MET A 86 0.98 -7.11 -1.72
C MET A 86 0.39 -7.34 -3.11
N VAL A 87 0.45 -8.57 -3.63
CA VAL A 87 -0.18 -8.91 -4.93
C VAL A 87 -1.68 -8.67 -4.87
N ALA A 88 -2.35 -9.12 -3.80
CA ALA A 88 -3.79 -8.91 -3.63
C ALA A 88 -4.16 -7.41 -3.58
N GLY A 89 -3.36 -6.60 -2.90
CA GLY A 89 -3.55 -5.14 -2.87
C GLY A 89 -3.27 -4.49 -4.22
N PHE A 90 -2.19 -4.88 -4.90
CA PHE A 90 -1.78 -4.35 -6.19
C PHE A 90 -2.82 -4.64 -7.28
N ASP A 91 -3.37 -5.85 -7.37
CA ASP A 91 -4.37 -6.22 -8.38
C ASP A 91 -5.59 -5.28 -8.35
N VAL A 92 -6.06 -4.93 -7.14
CA VAL A 92 -7.17 -3.99 -6.99
C VAL A 92 -6.70 -2.55 -7.21
N GLY A 93 -5.54 -2.18 -6.65
CA GLY A 93 -5.00 -0.82 -6.74
C GLY A 93 -4.68 -0.40 -8.16
N VAL A 94 -4.11 -1.27 -9.00
CA VAL A 94 -3.82 -0.98 -10.41
C VAL A 94 -5.10 -0.80 -11.23
N THR A 95 -6.16 -1.53 -10.89
CA THR A 95 -7.49 -1.39 -11.50
C THR A 95 -8.10 -0.02 -11.17
N ILE A 96 -8.03 0.39 -9.89
CA ILE A 96 -8.48 1.71 -9.44
C ILE A 96 -7.63 2.80 -10.10
N ALA A 97 -6.30 2.68 -10.09
CA ALA A 97 -5.39 3.65 -10.69
C ALA A 97 -5.66 3.83 -12.20
N SER A 98 -5.88 2.73 -12.93
CA SER A 98 -6.20 2.78 -14.36
C SER A 98 -7.55 3.46 -14.62
N THR A 99 -8.56 3.18 -13.78
CA THR A 99 -9.87 3.84 -13.86
C THR A 99 -9.75 5.34 -13.59
N LEU A 100 -9.03 5.72 -12.53
CA LEU A 100 -8.77 7.11 -12.20
C LEU A 100 -8.01 7.82 -13.33
N ARG A 101 -7.00 7.17 -13.93
CA ARG A 101 -6.25 7.73 -15.08
C ARG A 101 -7.17 8.04 -16.26
N MET A 102 -8.13 7.16 -16.57
CA MET A 102 -9.11 7.43 -17.63
C MET A 102 -9.94 8.68 -17.31
N VAL A 103 -10.40 8.83 -16.08
CA VAL A 103 -11.18 9.99 -15.63
C VAL A 103 -10.34 11.27 -15.64
N THR A 104 -9.15 11.25 -15.01
CA THR A 104 -8.29 12.44 -14.91
C THR A 104 -7.81 12.92 -16.28
N SER A 105 -7.54 12.00 -17.21
CA SER A 105 -7.18 12.37 -18.59
C SER A 105 -8.27 13.17 -19.32
N LYS A 106 -9.55 12.86 -19.07
CA LYS A 106 -10.70 13.58 -19.65
C LYS A 106 -10.93 14.94 -19.01
N LEU A 107 -10.48 15.11 -17.77
CA LEU A 107 -10.60 16.35 -17.00
C LEU A 107 -9.34 17.21 -17.07
N SER A 108 -8.33 16.81 -17.87
CA SER A 108 -7.02 17.48 -17.94
C SER A 108 -6.34 17.63 -16.57
N LEU A 109 -6.53 16.64 -15.69
CA LEU A 109 -5.91 16.57 -14.38
C LEU A 109 -4.61 15.75 -14.42
N PRO A 110 -3.66 15.99 -13.50
CA PRO A 110 -2.44 15.19 -13.39
C PRO A 110 -2.73 13.70 -13.21
N GLU A 111 -1.80 12.86 -13.67
CA GLU A 111 -1.83 11.44 -13.38
C GLU A 111 -1.64 11.19 -11.89
N ILE A 112 -2.46 10.31 -11.30
CA ILE A 112 -2.40 9.95 -9.88
C ILE A 112 -1.39 8.81 -9.70
N PRO A 113 -0.24 9.04 -9.06
CA PRO A 113 0.78 8.01 -8.88
C PRO A 113 0.30 6.92 -7.91
N LEU A 114 0.61 5.66 -8.22
CA LEU A 114 0.40 4.51 -7.33
C LEU A 114 1.62 4.29 -6.43
N VAL A 115 1.41 4.34 -5.12
CA VAL A 115 2.44 4.12 -4.09
C VAL A 115 2.08 2.86 -3.31
N ILE A 116 3.01 1.91 -3.22
CA ILE A 116 2.84 0.72 -2.40
C ILE A 116 3.71 0.83 -1.15
N CYS A 117 3.11 0.59 0.01
CA CYS A 117 3.73 0.65 1.31
C CYS A 117 3.71 -0.73 1.98
N THR A 118 4.88 -1.14 2.49
CA THR A 118 5.08 -2.38 3.26
C THR A 118 5.97 -2.07 4.46
N ASP A 119 5.76 -2.73 5.59
CA ASP A 119 6.66 -2.69 6.75
C ASP A 119 7.67 -3.84 6.76
N SER A 120 7.45 -4.87 5.93
CA SER A 120 8.42 -5.94 5.69
C SER A 120 9.65 -5.49 4.90
N LEU A 121 10.78 -5.33 5.59
CA LEU A 121 12.09 -5.08 4.97
C LEU A 121 12.46 -6.16 3.95
N SER A 122 12.21 -7.44 4.28
CA SER A 122 12.53 -8.55 3.38
C SER A 122 11.75 -8.47 2.07
N LEU A 123 10.48 -8.04 2.10
CA LEU A 123 9.69 -7.81 0.89
C LEU A 123 10.25 -6.62 0.10
N TYR A 124 10.53 -5.51 0.79
CA TYR A 124 11.10 -4.32 0.16
C TYR A 124 12.42 -4.63 -0.54
N GLU A 125 13.36 -5.32 0.12
CA GLU A 125 14.63 -5.73 -0.49
C GLU A 125 14.43 -6.72 -1.63
N CYS A 126 13.46 -7.63 -1.51
CA CYS A 126 13.11 -8.55 -2.58
C CYS A 126 12.58 -7.81 -3.81
N LEU A 127 11.86 -6.70 -3.67
CA LEU A 127 11.39 -5.92 -4.82
C LEU A 127 12.48 -5.02 -5.39
N VAL A 128 13.21 -4.33 -4.52
CA VAL A 128 14.12 -3.24 -4.88
C VAL A 128 15.53 -3.72 -5.23
N LYS A 129 16.13 -4.58 -4.40
CA LYS A 129 17.55 -4.97 -4.52
C LYS A 129 17.76 -6.18 -5.43
N LEU A 130 16.77 -6.52 -6.25
CA LEU A 130 16.74 -7.73 -7.06
C LEU A 130 16.97 -9.02 -6.23
N GLY A 131 16.66 -8.99 -4.92
CA GLY A 131 16.86 -10.12 -4.02
C GLY A 131 16.15 -11.39 -4.52
N THR A 132 16.75 -12.55 -4.30
CA THR A 132 16.12 -13.83 -4.65
C THR A 132 15.54 -14.48 -3.40
N THR A 133 14.52 -15.32 -3.58
CA THR A 133 14.06 -16.25 -2.54
C THR A 133 14.30 -17.68 -3.00
N ALA A 134 14.53 -18.57 -2.04
CA ALA A 134 14.61 -20.01 -2.31
C ALA A 134 13.28 -20.58 -2.83
N GLU A 135 12.16 -19.90 -2.53
CA GLU A 135 10.83 -20.30 -2.99
C GLU A 135 10.60 -19.87 -4.45
N LYS A 136 10.97 -20.75 -5.40
CA LYS A 136 10.87 -20.49 -6.85
C LYS A 136 9.50 -20.02 -7.32
N ARG A 137 8.42 -20.51 -6.71
CA ARG A 137 7.05 -20.11 -7.10
C ARG A 137 6.74 -18.68 -6.68
N LEU A 138 7.20 -18.27 -5.49
CA LEU A 138 7.04 -16.92 -4.99
C LEU A 138 7.77 -15.90 -5.87
N MET A 139 8.89 -16.31 -6.49
CA MET A 139 9.60 -15.46 -7.46
C MET A 139 8.73 -15.06 -8.66
N ILE A 140 7.73 -15.85 -9.06
CA ILE A 140 6.82 -15.49 -10.16
C ILE A 140 6.04 -14.22 -9.80
N ASP A 141 5.47 -14.21 -8.61
CA ASP A 141 4.70 -13.09 -8.08
C ASP A 141 5.59 -11.85 -7.86
N VAL A 142 6.82 -12.05 -7.36
CA VAL A 142 7.83 -10.97 -7.23
C VAL A 142 8.23 -10.41 -8.61
N MET A 143 8.45 -11.26 -9.62
CA MET A 143 8.82 -10.81 -10.97
C MET A 143 7.69 -10.02 -11.62
N ALA A 144 6.43 -10.41 -11.39
CA ALA A 144 5.28 -9.66 -11.88
C ALA A 144 5.24 -8.24 -11.26
N LEU A 145 5.42 -8.12 -9.94
CA LEU A 145 5.48 -6.81 -9.28
C LEU A 145 6.65 -5.95 -9.78
N ARG A 146 7.84 -6.55 -9.98
CA ARG A 146 8.99 -5.84 -10.58
C ARG A 146 8.68 -5.38 -12.00
N GLN A 147 8.05 -6.22 -12.81
CA GLN A 147 7.65 -5.86 -14.16
C GLN A 147 6.64 -4.69 -14.16
N SER A 148 5.68 -4.68 -13.23
CA SER A 148 4.75 -3.55 -13.05
C SER A 148 5.46 -2.26 -12.64
N TYR A 149 6.47 -2.37 -11.77
CA TYR A 149 7.37 -1.24 -11.47
C TYR A 149 8.15 -0.77 -12.72
N GLU A 150 8.69 -1.69 -13.54
CA GLU A 150 9.35 -1.41 -14.82
C GLU A 150 8.40 -0.83 -15.90
N ARG A 151 7.10 -1.09 -15.80
CA ARG A 151 6.07 -0.52 -16.67
C ARG A 151 5.49 0.83 -16.19
N ARG A 152 5.93 1.33 -15.03
CA ARG A 152 5.40 2.56 -14.39
C ARG A 152 3.95 2.41 -13.91
N GLU A 153 3.49 1.18 -13.70
CA GLU A 153 2.20 0.94 -13.03
C GLU A 153 2.33 1.23 -11.52
N ILE A 154 3.50 0.91 -10.95
CA ILE A 154 3.90 1.30 -9.59
C ILE A 154 4.86 2.48 -9.72
N ALA A 155 4.52 3.62 -9.12
CA ALA A 155 5.36 4.83 -9.16
C ALA A 155 6.42 4.82 -8.05
N GLU A 156 6.04 4.36 -6.85
CA GLU A 156 6.92 4.30 -5.69
C GLU A 156 6.66 3.03 -4.87
N THR A 157 7.72 2.42 -4.37
CA THR A 157 7.66 1.37 -3.34
C THR A 157 8.33 1.90 -2.08
N ARG A 158 7.63 1.83 -0.94
CA ARG A 158 8.06 2.40 0.32
C ARG A 158 8.09 1.36 1.42
N TRP A 159 9.24 1.27 2.08
CA TRP A 159 9.39 0.59 3.35
C TRP A 159 9.04 1.56 4.48
N ILE A 160 8.04 1.21 5.28
CA ILE A 160 7.48 2.06 6.33
C ILE A 160 7.65 1.40 7.70
N HIS A 161 7.57 2.20 8.77
CA HIS A 161 7.58 1.65 10.13
C HIS A 161 6.29 0.86 10.41
N GLY A 162 6.40 -0.34 10.99
CA GLY A 162 5.25 -1.25 11.22
C GLY A 162 4.13 -0.64 12.07
N ASP A 163 4.46 0.09 13.13
CA ASP A 163 3.46 0.80 13.96
C ASP A 163 2.60 1.82 13.18
N ASP A 164 3.10 2.28 12.03
CA ASP A 164 2.43 3.25 11.19
C ASP A 164 1.67 2.57 10.02
N ASN A 165 1.75 1.23 9.89
CA ASN A 165 1.06 0.47 8.85
C ASN A 165 -0.39 0.19 9.28
N PRO A 166 -1.41 0.76 8.60
CA PRO A 166 -2.80 0.51 8.94
C PRO A 166 -3.28 -0.90 8.50
N ALA A 167 -2.55 -1.55 7.58
CA ALA A 167 -2.91 -2.89 7.10
C ALA A 167 -2.71 -3.99 8.16
N ASP A 168 -1.89 -3.74 9.17
CA ASP A 168 -1.74 -4.60 10.36
C ASP A 168 -3.07 -4.90 11.04
N ALA A 169 -4.00 -3.94 11.03
CA ALA A 169 -5.34 -4.12 11.58
C ALA A 169 -6.14 -5.23 10.89
N LEU A 170 -5.76 -5.57 9.65
CA LEU A 170 -6.46 -6.52 8.79
C LEU A 170 -5.87 -7.93 8.87
N THR A 171 -4.76 -8.10 9.57
CA THR A 171 -3.98 -9.34 9.59
C THR A 171 -3.67 -9.80 11.01
N LYS A 172 -3.57 -8.87 11.96
CA LYS A 172 -3.20 -9.08 13.36
C LYS A 172 -4.41 -8.80 14.27
N VAL A 173 -4.42 -9.43 15.44
CA VAL A 173 -5.53 -9.31 16.42
C VAL A 173 -5.41 -8.03 17.26
N LYS A 174 -4.20 -7.45 17.34
CA LYS A 174 -3.95 -6.28 18.18
C LYS A 174 -4.61 -5.03 17.60
N PRO A 175 -5.17 -4.15 18.45
CA PRO A 175 -5.64 -2.84 18.00
C PRO A 175 -4.54 -2.08 17.27
N ASN A 176 -4.92 -1.40 16.19
CA ASN A 176 -3.99 -0.68 15.34
C ASN A 176 -4.33 0.82 15.34
N THR A 177 -3.44 1.60 15.96
CA THR A 177 -3.60 3.06 16.11
C THR A 177 -3.57 3.78 14.76
N ALA A 178 -2.80 3.28 13.79
CA ALA A 178 -2.71 3.86 12.46
C ALA A 178 -4.06 3.84 11.73
N LEU A 179 -4.77 2.70 11.74
CA LEU A 179 -6.10 2.57 11.17
C LEU A 179 -7.13 3.41 11.94
N SER A 180 -7.08 3.41 13.29
CA SER A 180 -7.99 4.23 14.11
C SER A 180 -7.90 5.70 13.72
N LYS A 181 -6.68 6.25 13.64
CA LYS A 181 -6.45 7.64 13.22
C LYS A 181 -6.94 7.90 11.81
N LEU A 182 -6.66 6.99 10.88
CA LEU A 182 -7.08 7.14 9.48
C LEU A 182 -8.62 7.16 9.35
N VAL A 183 -9.33 6.32 10.11
CA VAL A 183 -10.81 6.27 10.11
C VAL A 183 -11.42 7.48 10.83
N GLU A 184 -10.85 7.89 11.96
CA GLU A 184 -11.40 8.97 12.80
C GLU A 184 -11.14 10.37 12.23
N SER A 185 -10.00 10.56 11.57
CA SER A 185 -9.51 11.89 11.19
C SER A 185 -9.22 12.06 9.70
N ASN A 186 -9.24 11.00 8.90
CA ASN A 186 -8.73 10.98 7.52
C ASN A 186 -7.22 11.25 7.42
N GLU A 187 -6.49 11.19 8.54
CA GLU A 187 -5.06 11.48 8.59
C GLU A 187 -4.24 10.28 9.07
N LEU A 188 -3.06 10.12 8.49
CA LEU A 188 -2.09 9.11 8.90
C LEU A 188 -0.68 9.68 8.81
N ARG A 189 0.08 9.63 9.91
CA ARG A 189 1.51 9.91 9.89
C ARG A 189 2.27 8.60 9.67
N VAL A 190 3.15 8.58 8.68
CA VAL A 190 3.92 7.39 8.29
C VAL A 190 5.40 7.71 8.25
N ARG A 191 6.19 7.05 9.09
CA ARG A 191 7.66 7.06 9.03
C ARG A 191 8.12 6.15 7.90
N VAL A 192 9.05 6.66 7.10
CA VAL A 192 9.60 5.97 5.92
C VAL A 192 11.01 5.51 6.25
N GLN A 193 11.23 4.20 6.26
CA GLN A 193 12.54 3.62 6.56
C GLN A 193 13.40 3.45 5.29
N GLY A 194 12.75 3.41 4.12
CA GLY A 194 13.39 3.48 2.82
C GLY A 194 12.37 3.64 1.71
N ASP A 195 12.75 4.32 0.63
CA ASP A 195 11.90 4.42 -0.55
C ASP A 195 12.70 4.32 -1.84
N VAL A 196 12.05 3.80 -2.87
CA VAL A 196 12.53 3.92 -4.25
C VAL A 196 11.46 4.59 -5.08
N LYS A 197 11.85 5.73 -5.65
CA LYS A 197 11.09 6.47 -6.64
C LYS A 197 11.66 6.20 -8.02
N ARG A 198 10.78 6.05 -9.01
CA ARG A 198 11.24 6.01 -10.40
C ARG A 198 11.46 7.42 -10.94
N PRO A 199 12.59 7.71 -11.62
CA PRO A 199 12.78 9.00 -12.27
C PRO A 199 11.70 9.27 -13.34
N PRO A 200 11.34 10.55 -13.55
CA PRO A 200 10.41 10.95 -14.60
C PRO A 200 10.89 10.46 -15.98
N LYS A 201 9.98 10.31 -16.94
CA LYS A 201 10.37 9.95 -18.31
C LYS A 201 11.30 11.05 -18.83
N THR A 202 12.55 10.72 -19.15
CA THR A 202 13.43 11.60 -19.91
C THR A 202 12.77 11.86 -21.26
N GLY A 203 12.24 13.07 -21.46
CA GLY A 203 11.50 13.46 -22.66
C GLY A 203 10.46 14.56 -22.49
N GLU A 204 10.07 14.91 -21.25
CA GLU A 204 9.23 16.09 -20.96
C GLU A 204 10.00 17.06 -20.07
N ALA A 205 11.01 17.70 -20.66
CA ALA A 205 11.44 19.02 -20.21
C ALA A 205 10.64 20.05 -21.01
N GLN A 206 10.15 21.07 -20.32
CA GLN A 206 9.50 22.26 -20.88
C GLN A 206 10.35 22.91 -21.98
#